data_AF-A0A953RA35-F1
#
_entry.id   AF-A0A953RA35-F1
#
_cell.length_a   1.000
_cell.length_b   1.000
_cell.length_c   1.000
_cell.angle_alpha   90.00
_cell.angle_beta   90.00
_cell.angle_gamma   90.00
#
_symmetry.space_group_name_H-M   'P 1'
#
loop_
_entity.id
_entity.type
_entity.pdbx_description
1 polymer ?
#
loop_
_entity_poly.entity_id
_entity_poly.type
_entity_poly.pdbx_seq_one_letter_code
_entity_poly.pdbx_strand_id
1 'polypeptide(L)'
;MLAFIRGSDPFITKGQLYVKMLPNGEPVRLTNDPDAKGFPAFSPDGSRIAYTHAPARTWDTWVVPVLGGVEPRPLLANASGLTWIGDRQVLFSELRQGIHMPVVTSTEGRGEQRDIYVPPHDVGMAHFSYLSPDREWVLLAEMDGGVWLPCRLVPFAGGSPVRPAGPPACRQAAWSPDGKWMYFIGSAGPGSHIWRQRFPDGPPEQLTSGATEEHGIAVTPDGRSLITASGLSHYSVWVHDSNGDHRISAEGSATVSLWLSSLSPFSQDGKTLYYLTTNASAPKAPPEQRIAPWELWAADLETGRRERLFPDFLMSSFDIARDGSTVAFAAWYAKAKGERLWIGSLDGRSPPRQLSSGVEEHDPIFGVGGELLFTARDGPSNFLYRMKPDGSDRRKALPDPIVFHMSISPDGTWVVARVPVGSEERNSVKALPLGGGRSVTICDFCQPGWSLDGRFFWIRIGGHVTSGQVTSEGEKTFAIPLRAGEIFPPLPEGGIRSEADVKALPGAQLVFDGRAAMGSNPSIYAYSQEIVQRNLFRVPLP
;
A
#
# COMPACT_ATOMS: atom_id res chain seq x y z
N MET A 1 -15.96 25.31 -12.24
CA MET A 1 -14.59 25.19 -11.69
C MET A 1 -14.34 23.74 -11.34
N LEU A 2 -13.07 23.33 -11.26
CA LEU A 2 -12.65 22.02 -10.77
C LEU A 2 -11.54 22.21 -9.75
N ALA A 3 -11.69 21.59 -8.57
CA ALA A 3 -10.64 21.45 -7.58
C ALA A 3 -10.08 20.03 -7.66
N PHE A 4 -8.77 19.87 -7.61
CA PHE A 4 -8.11 18.58 -7.71
C PHE A 4 -6.72 18.63 -7.08
N ILE A 5 -6.21 17.48 -6.65
CA ILE A 5 -4.87 17.35 -6.10
C ILE A 5 -3.99 16.67 -7.14
N ARG A 6 -2.78 17.22 -7.37
CA ARG A 6 -1.78 16.59 -8.22
C ARG A 6 -0.79 15.83 -7.36
N GLY A 7 -0.91 14.50 -7.32
CA GLY A 7 0.01 13.59 -6.63
C GLY A 7 -0.11 12.16 -7.17
N SER A 8 0.73 11.26 -6.67
CA SER A 8 0.81 9.86 -7.13
C SER A 8 -0.30 8.98 -6.54
N ASP A 9 -0.62 9.17 -5.26
CA ASP A 9 -1.66 8.40 -4.57
C ASP A 9 -3.05 9.04 -4.78
N PRO A 10 -4.07 8.27 -5.23
CA PRO A 10 -5.42 8.79 -5.52
C PRO A 10 -6.29 8.99 -4.28
N PHE A 11 -5.87 8.53 -3.10
CA PHE A 11 -6.57 8.65 -1.83
C PHE A 11 -6.02 9.81 -1.00
N ILE A 12 -4.77 9.71 -0.54
CA ILE A 12 -4.06 10.76 0.22
C ILE A 12 -2.64 10.88 -0.30
N THR A 13 -2.20 12.10 -0.64
CA THR A 13 -0.86 12.35 -1.23
C THR A 13 -0.26 13.66 -0.74
N LYS A 14 1.08 13.75 -0.70
CA LYS A 14 1.83 15.01 -0.50
C LYS A 14 1.77 15.96 -1.71
N GLY A 15 0.99 15.60 -2.73
CA GLY A 15 0.63 16.46 -3.84
C GLY A 15 0.01 17.79 -3.40
N GLN A 16 -0.05 18.74 -4.32
CA GLN A 16 -0.62 20.07 -4.04
C GLN A 16 -2.04 20.18 -4.57
N LEU A 17 -2.88 20.95 -3.87
CA LEU A 17 -4.22 21.29 -4.29
C LEU A 17 -4.19 22.37 -5.38
N TYR A 18 -4.98 22.18 -6.43
CA TYR A 18 -5.13 23.10 -7.54
C TYR A 18 -6.61 23.40 -7.80
N VAL A 19 -6.85 24.55 -8.41
CA VAL A 19 -8.13 24.90 -9.01
C VAL A 19 -7.94 25.23 -10.49
N LYS A 20 -8.92 24.85 -11.32
CA LYS A 20 -8.94 25.15 -12.76
C LYS A 20 -10.33 25.56 -13.23
N MET A 21 -10.37 26.54 -14.13
CA MET A 21 -11.55 26.84 -14.95
C MET A 21 -11.63 25.85 -16.10
N LEU A 22 -12.77 25.17 -16.25
CA LEU A 22 -13.01 24.25 -17.37
C LEU A 22 -13.63 25.01 -18.56
N PRO A 23 -13.35 24.59 -19.81
CA PRO A 23 -12.45 23.49 -20.17
C PRO A 23 -10.96 23.89 -20.23
N ASN A 24 -10.66 25.15 -20.53
CA ASN A 24 -9.33 25.57 -21.03
C ASN A 24 -8.50 26.43 -20.07
N GLY A 25 -8.95 26.69 -18.85
CA GLY A 25 -8.19 27.51 -17.91
C GLY A 25 -6.90 26.83 -17.45
N GLU A 26 -5.88 27.63 -17.11
CA GLU A 26 -4.67 27.10 -16.50
C GLU A 26 -4.90 26.72 -15.02
N PRO A 27 -4.35 25.59 -14.54
CA PRO A 27 -4.39 25.23 -13.13
C PRO A 27 -3.61 26.21 -12.24
N VAL A 28 -4.26 26.71 -11.20
CA VAL A 28 -3.65 27.54 -10.16
C VAL A 28 -3.44 26.70 -8.92
N ARG A 29 -2.20 26.68 -8.40
CA ARG A 29 -1.83 25.98 -7.16
C ARG A 29 -2.33 26.78 -5.95
N LEU A 30 -2.97 26.12 -4.98
CA LEU A 30 -3.53 26.74 -3.77
C LEU A 30 -2.78 26.38 -2.48
N THR A 31 -2.01 25.29 -2.47
CA THR A 31 -1.19 24.84 -1.33
C THR A 31 0.27 24.72 -1.71
N ASN A 32 1.19 24.86 -0.75
CA ASN A 32 2.61 24.67 -0.98
C ASN A 32 3.32 24.20 0.30
N ASP A 33 2.98 23.00 0.73
CA ASP A 33 3.44 22.39 1.98
C ASP A 33 3.70 20.87 1.78
N PRO A 34 4.53 20.24 2.61
CA PRO A 34 4.93 18.84 2.45
C PRO A 34 3.92 17.83 3.00
N ASP A 35 2.79 18.29 3.55
CA ASP A 35 1.86 17.44 4.27
C ASP A 35 0.95 16.69 3.31
N ALA A 36 0.56 15.47 3.69
CA ALA A 36 -0.35 14.70 2.86
C ALA A 36 -1.76 15.29 2.92
N LYS A 37 -2.46 15.30 1.77
CA LYS A 37 -3.80 15.86 1.66
C LYS A 37 -4.69 15.11 0.69
N GLY A 38 -6.01 15.26 0.87
CA GLY A 38 -7.03 14.59 0.06
C GLY A 38 -8.36 15.32 0.04
N PHE A 39 -9.28 14.79 -0.77
CA PHE A 39 -10.73 15.04 -0.71
C PHE A 39 -11.14 16.51 -0.74
N PRO A 40 -10.79 17.26 -1.81
CA PRO A 40 -11.20 18.65 -1.92
C PRO A 40 -12.70 18.79 -2.23
N ALA A 41 -13.38 19.71 -1.56
CA ALA A 41 -14.76 20.10 -1.84
C ALA A 41 -14.90 21.63 -1.85
N PHE A 42 -15.72 22.18 -2.74
CA PHE A 42 -16.04 23.61 -2.73
C PHE A 42 -17.06 23.94 -1.65
N SER A 43 -16.95 25.12 -1.04
CA SER A 43 -18.04 25.73 -0.28
C SER A 43 -19.24 26.05 -1.20
N PRO A 44 -20.47 26.17 -0.66
CA PRO A 44 -21.67 26.37 -1.48
C PRO A 44 -21.62 27.64 -2.35
N ASP A 45 -20.97 28.69 -1.85
CA ASP A 45 -20.73 29.95 -2.54
C ASP A 45 -19.53 29.92 -3.52
N GLY A 46 -18.79 28.81 -3.55
CA GLY A 46 -17.59 28.63 -4.37
C GLY A 46 -16.41 29.50 -3.97
N SER A 47 -16.44 30.17 -2.80
CA SER A 47 -15.36 31.08 -2.37
C SER A 47 -14.17 30.37 -1.73
N ARG A 48 -14.38 29.17 -1.18
CA ARG A 48 -13.38 28.37 -0.46
C ARG A 48 -13.40 26.91 -0.90
N ILE A 49 -12.30 26.21 -0.66
CA ILE A 49 -12.20 24.75 -0.78
C ILE A 49 -11.83 24.18 0.58
N ALA A 50 -12.59 23.22 1.08
CA ALA A 50 -12.16 22.35 2.18
C ALA A 50 -11.37 21.18 1.61
N TYR A 51 -10.39 20.71 2.35
CA TYR A 51 -9.64 19.50 2.03
C TYR A 51 -9.19 18.83 3.33
N THR A 52 -8.93 17.53 3.25
CA THR A 52 -8.37 16.75 4.34
C THR A 52 -6.86 16.96 4.38
N HIS A 53 -6.34 17.32 5.55
CA HIS A 53 -4.92 17.48 5.87
C HIS A 53 -4.52 16.37 6.84
N ALA A 54 -3.52 15.58 6.44
CA ALA A 54 -3.13 14.34 7.12
C ALA A 54 -1.58 14.19 7.16
N PRO A 55 -0.85 15.06 7.89
CA PRO A 55 0.61 15.01 8.00
C PRO A 55 1.13 13.74 8.70
N ALA A 56 0.28 12.99 9.40
CA ALA A 56 0.60 11.67 9.95
C ALA A 56 -0.65 10.88 10.39
N ARG A 57 -0.83 10.67 11.71
CA ARG A 57 -1.98 9.99 12.32
C ARG A 57 -3.17 10.92 12.58
N THR A 58 -3.10 12.14 12.07
CA THR A 58 -4.19 13.13 12.17
C THR A 58 -4.99 13.14 10.88
N TRP A 59 -6.27 13.46 11.01
CA TRP A 59 -7.21 13.59 9.91
C TRP A 59 -8.00 14.85 10.17
N ASP A 60 -7.47 15.99 9.76
CA ASP A 60 -8.08 17.29 10.01
C ASP A 60 -8.63 17.88 8.71
N THR A 61 -9.66 18.70 8.80
CA THR A 61 -10.15 19.46 7.65
C THR A 61 -9.62 20.87 7.71
N TRP A 62 -8.99 21.29 6.62
CA TRP A 62 -8.49 22.66 6.41
C TRP A 62 -9.25 23.33 5.28
N VAL A 63 -9.18 24.66 5.23
CA VAL A 63 -9.79 25.46 4.16
C VAL A 63 -8.80 26.43 3.54
N VAL A 64 -8.96 26.66 2.23
CA VAL A 64 -8.20 27.65 1.47
C VAL A 64 -9.13 28.46 0.55
N PRO A 65 -8.93 29.79 0.38
CA PRO A 65 -9.69 30.57 -0.59
C PRO A 65 -9.42 30.14 -2.03
N VAL A 66 -10.46 30.12 -2.88
CA VAL A 66 -10.34 29.74 -4.30
C VAL A 66 -9.47 30.71 -5.10
N LEU A 67 -9.45 31.98 -4.71
CA LEU A 67 -8.60 33.00 -5.34
C LEU A 67 -7.13 32.91 -4.89
N GLY A 68 -6.79 32.02 -3.95
CA GLY A 68 -5.46 31.91 -3.36
C GLY A 68 -5.08 33.14 -2.52
N GLY A 69 -3.77 33.40 -2.42
CA GLY A 69 -3.20 34.61 -1.79
C GLY A 69 -3.19 34.64 -0.26
N VAL A 70 -3.88 33.71 0.41
CA VAL A 70 -3.87 33.55 1.86
C VAL A 70 -3.52 32.10 2.19
N GLU A 71 -2.75 31.89 3.26
CA GLU A 71 -2.38 30.54 3.70
C GLU A 71 -3.62 29.71 4.08
N PRO A 72 -3.61 28.39 3.79
CA PRO A 72 -4.63 27.48 4.31
C PRO A 72 -4.73 27.55 5.83
N ARG A 73 -5.94 27.35 6.38
CA ARG A 73 -6.18 27.37 7.82
C ARG A 73 -7.02 26.18 8.28
N PRO A 74 -6.85 25.70 9.52
CA PRO A 74 -7.69 24.64 10.06
C PRO A 74 -9.16 25.07 10.14
N LEU A 75 -10.07 24.13 9.86
CA LEU A 75 -11.52 24.29 10.01
C LEU A 75 -12.06 23.36 11.11
N LEU A 76 -11.78 22.06 11.01
CA LEU A 76 -12.26 21.05 11.97
C LEU A 76 -11.15 20.02 12.25
N ALA A 77 -10.83 19.80 13.53
CA ALA A 77 -9.94 18.72 13.94
C ALA A 77 -10.66 17.36 13.85
N ASN A 78 -9.94 16.26 13.63
CA ASN A 78 -10.46 14.88 13.54
C ASN A 78 -11.64 14.76 12.55
N ALA A 79 -11.62 15.52 11.46
CA ALA A 79 -12.63 15.51 10.41
C ALA A 79 -11.96 15.30 9.05
N SER A 80 -12.41 14.31 8.28
CA SER A 80 -11.95 13.98 6.93
C SER A 80 -13.09 14.00 5.93
N GLY A 81 -12.77 14.24 4.66
CA GLY A 81 -13.74 14.11 3.56
C GLY A 81 -14.92 15.08 3.63
N LEU A 82 -14.71 16.27 4.21
CA LEU A 82 -15.78 17.23 4.47
C LEU A 82 -16.46 17.70 3.19
N THR A 83 -17.79 17.70 3.20
CA THR A 83 -18.65 18.33 2.20
C THR A 83 -19.61 19.29 2.88
N TRP A 84 -19.90 20.42 2.25
CA TRP A 84 -20.98 21.30 2.70
C TRP A 84 -22.32 20.78 2.20
N ILE A 85 -23.29 20.71 3.12
CA ILE A 85 -24.67 20.30 2.84
C ILE A 85 -25.69 21.42 3.07
N GLY A 86 -25.19 22.61 3.42
CA GLY A 86 -25.92 23.87 3.54
C GLY A 86 -24.93 25.01 3.81
N ASP A 87 -25.42 26.22 4.07
CA ASP A 87 -24.57 27.42 4.23
C ASP A 87 -23.52 27.27 5.34
N ARG A 88 -23.89 26.60 6.44
CA ARG A 88 -23.01 26.36 7.60
C ARG A 88 -23.01 24.90 8.05
N GLN A 89 -23.77 24.05 7.38
CA GLN A 89 -23.92 22.65 7.74
C GLN A 89 -22.99 21.79 6.87
N VAL A 90 -22.31 20.85 7.52
CA VAL A 90 -21.29 20.01 6.93
C VAL A 90 -21.56 18.54 7.22
N LEU A 91 -21.04 17.68 6.35
CA LEU A 91 -21.01 16.23 6.47
C LEU A 91 -19.56 15.78 6.31
N PHE A 92 -19.05 14.98 7.24
CA PHE A 92 -17.65 14.54 7.25
C PHE A 92 -17.49 13.23 8.00
N SER A 93 -16.33 12.63 7.83
CA SER A 93 -15.91 11.41 8.52
C SER A 93 -15.09 11.78 9.75
N GLU A 94 -15.54 11.39 10.94
CA GLU A 94 -14.91 11.79 12.20
C GLU A 94 -13.92 10.71 12.66
N LEU A 95 -12.64 11.05 12.86
CA LEU A 95 -11.69 10.11 13.46
C LEU A 95 -11.99 9.96 14.96
N ARG A 96 -12.33 8.74 15.39
CA ARG A 96 -12.56 8.38 16.80
C ARG A 96 -11.42 7.48 17.33
N GLN A 97 -11.71 6.60 18.29
CA GLN A 97 -10.69 5.73 18.87
C GLN A 97 -10.04 4.84 17.81
N GLY A 98 -8.71 4.72 17.87
CA GLY A 98 -7.95 3.93 16.90
C GLY A 98 -8.02 4.53 15.49
N ILE A 99 -8.64 3.80 14.57
CA ILE A 99 -8.86 4.22 13.19
C ILE A 99 -10.35 4.31 12.83
N HIS A 100 -11.26 4.13 13.80
CA HIS A 100 -12.70 4.12 13.54
C HIS A 100 -13.18 5.47 13.00
N MET A 101 -13.93 5.46 11.90
CA MET A 101 -14.48 6.67 11.29
C MET A 101 -15.97 6.56 10.97
N PRO A 102 -16.86 7.06 11.85
CA PRO A 102 -18.27 7.30 11.50
C PRO A 102 -18.47 8.52 10.61
N VAL A 103 -19.59 8.55 9.89
CA VAL A 103 -20.09 9.72 9.17
C VAL A 103 -20.93 10.57 10.11
N VAL A 104 -20.59 11.84 10.20
CA VAL A 104 -21.16 12.81 11.14
C VAL A 104 -21.64 14.04 10.38
N THR A 105 -22.78 14.57 10.79
CA THR A 105 -23.22 15.91 10.36
C THR A 105 -23.12 16.89 11.53
N SER A 106 -22.73 18.13 11.26
CA SER A 106 -22.73 19.22 12.24
C SER A 106 -22.69 20.58 11.54
N THR A 107 -22.67 21.66 12.31
CA THR A 107 -22.26 22.98 11.79
C THR A 107 -20.74 23.09 11.68
N GLU A 108 -20.21 24.05 10.91
CA GLU A 108 -18.75 24.31 10.83
C GLU A 108 -18.09 24.58 12.21
N GLY A 109 -18.87 24.93 13.24
CA GLY A 109 -18.41 25.10 14.62
C GLY A 109 -18.65 23.88 15.53
N ARG A 110 -18.96 22.70 14.98
CA ARG A 110 -19.37 21.48 15.70
C ARG A 110 -20.62 21.61 16.59
N GLY A 111 -21.45 22.62 16.35
CA GLY A 111 -22.80 22.69 16.91
C GLY A 111 -23.74 21.71 16.21
N GLU A 112 -24.77 21.23 16.92
CA GLU A 112 -25.82 20.34 16.38
C GLU A 112 -25.28 19.03 15.79
N GLN A 113 -24.17 18.53 16.37
CA GLN A 113 -23.52 17.32 15.90
C GLN A 113 -24.38 16.07 16.13
N ARG A 114 -24.48 15.20 15.12
CA ARG A 114 -25.05 13.86 15.25
C ARG A 114 -24.45 12.86 14.26
N ASP A 115 -24.46 11.60 14.66
CA ASP A 115 -24.00 10.49 13.83
C ASP A 115 -25.06 10.16 12.77
N ILE A 116 -24.61 10.02 11.53
CA ILE A 116 -25.44 9.55 10.41
C ILE A 116 -25.26 8.06 10.22
N TYR A 117 -24.00 7.60 10.27
CA TYR A 117 -23.64 6.20 10.10
C TYR A 117 -22.40 5.86 10.92
N VAL A 118 -22.45 4.72 11.61
CA VAL A 118 -21.35 4.20 12.41
C VAL A 118 -21.00 2.80 11.87
N PRO A 119 -19.79 2.60 11.32
CA PRO A 119 -19.33 1.27 10.92
C PRO A 119 -19.41 0.30 12.10
N PRO A 120 -19.90 -0.95 11.90
CA PRO A 120 -20.18 -1.87 13.00
C PRO A 120 -18.93 -2.43 13.68
N HIS A 121 -17.80 -2.47 12.98
CA HIS A 121 -16.53 -2.95 13.53
C HIS A 121 -15.65 -1.77 13.97
N ASP A 122 -14.87 -1.98 15.05
CA ASP A 122 -14.01 -0.95 15.65
C ASP A 122 -12.87 -0.49 14.73
N VAL A 123 -12.59 -1.24 13.66
CA VAL A 123 -11.61 -0.90 12.61
C VAL A 123 -12.28 -0.41 11.31
N GLY A 124 -13.59 -0.24 11.32
CA GLY A 124 -14.37 0.25 10.18
C GLY A 124 -14.21 1.75 9.96
N MET A 125 -14.06 2.14 8.70
CA MET A 125 -13.83 3.52 8.28
C MET A 125 -14.78 3.90 7.15
N ALA A 126 -15.76 4.76 7.42
CA ALA A 126 -16.48 5.45 6.37
C ALA A 126 -15.67 6.69 5.97
N HIS A 127 -14.96 6.64 4.83
CA HIS A 127 -14.03 7.71 4.44
C HIS A 127 -14.70 8.86 3.71
N PHE A 128 -15.76 8.58 2.95
CA PHE A 128 -16.43 9.55 2.09
C PHE A 128 -17.93 9.49 2.28
N SER A 129 -18.59 10.64 2.15
CA SER A 129 -20.04 10.75 2.25
C SER A 129 -20.57 11.83 1.32
N TYR A 130 -21.66 11.54 0.62
CA TYR A 130 -22.28 12.39 -0.39
C TYR A 130 -23.79 12.44 -0.16
N LEU A 131 -24.30 13.59 0.26
CA LEU A 131 -25.73 13.82 0.43
C LEU A 131 -26.44 13.83 -0.92
N SER A 132 -27.58 13.15 -1.01
CA SER A 132 -28.44 13.14 -2.19
C SER A 132 -29.04 14.53 -2.46
N PRO A 133 -29.42 14.84 -3.71
CA PRO A 133 -30.04 16.13 -4.04
C PRO A 133 -31.33 16.43 -3.27
N ASP A 134 -32.12 15.40 -2.96
CA ASP A 134 -33.35 15.49 -2.14
C ASP A 134 -33.07 15.60 -0.63
N ARG A 135 -31.80 15.45 -0.21
CA ARG A 135 -31.33 15.46 1.19
C ARG A 135 -31.91 14.37 2.07
N GLU A 136 -32.47 13.31 1.50
CA GLU A 136 -33.03 12.20 2.26
C GLU A 136 -32.02 11.06 2.47
N TRP A 137 -30.96 10.99 1.66
CA TRP A 137 -30.02 9.87 1.61
C TRP A 137 -28.57 10.32 1.60
N VAL A 138 -27.70 9.50 2.17
CA VAL A 138 -26.25 9.65 2.10
C VAL A 138 -25.67 8.41 1.44
N LEU A 139 -24.88 8.65 0.40
CA LEU A 139 -24.04 7.64 -0.21
C LEU A 139 -22.65 7.72 0.42
N LEU A 140 -22.11 6.61 0.92
CA LEU A 140 -20.80 6.62 1.59
C LEU A 140 -19.93 5.46 1.12
N ALA A 141 -18.61 5.68 1.15
CA ALA A 141 -17.62 4.64 0.87
C ALA A 141 -16.98 4.17 2.18
N GLU A 142 -16.96 2.86 2.37
CA GLU A 142 -16.59 2.20 3.63
C GLU A 142 -15.42 1.24 3.40
N MET A 143 -14.48 1.24 4.34
CA MET A 143 -13.43 0.24 4.47
C MET A 143 -13.57 -0.49 5.79
N ASP A 144 -13.22 -1.77 5.78
CA ASP A 144 -13.17 -2.60 6.98
C ASP A 144 -11.92 -3.48 6.95
N GLY A 145 -11.10 -3.41 8.00
CA GLY A 145 -9.82 -4.13 8.05
C GLY A 145 -8.87 -3.83 6.88
N GLY A 146 -8.98 -2.64 6.27
CA GLY A 146 -8.20 -2.25 5.10
C GLY A 146 -8.73 -2.73 3.74
N VAL A 147 -9.92 -3.34 3.72
CA VAL A 147 -10.59 -3.78 2.49
C VAL A 147 -11.74 -2.82 2.18
N TRP A 148 -11.78 -2.32 0.93
CA TRP A 148 -12.92 -1.53 0.44
C TRP A 148 -14.16 -2.42 0.26
N LEU A 149 -15.27 -1.98 0.83
CA LEU A 149 -16.57 -2.62 0.71
C LEU A 149 -17.38 -2.00 -0.43
N PRO A 150 -18.55 -2.57 -0.80
CA PRO A 150 -19.52 -1.82 -1.59
C PRO A 150 -19.87 -0.50 -0.88
N CYS A 151 -20.19 0.53 -1.65
CA CYS A 151 -20.67 1.77 -1.05
C CYS A 151 -21.98 1.48 -0.30
N ARG A 152 -22.29 2.29 0.72
CA ARG A 152 -23.54 2.20 1.46
C ARG A 152 -24.44 3.37 1.12
N LEU A 153 -25.72 3.07 0.97
CA LEU A 153 -26.79 4.04 0.89
C LEU A 153 -27.54 4.00 2.24
N VAL A 154 -27.56 5.12 2.94
CA VAL A 154 -28.16 5.24 4.29
C VAL A 154 -29.08 6.46 4.36
N PRO A 155 -30.13 6.46 5.20
CA PRO A 155 -30.97 7.64 5.38
C PRO A 155 -30.15 8.78 6.00
N PHE A 156 -30.33 10.00 5.50
CA PHE A 156 -29.73 11.19 6.14
C PHE A 156 -30.29 11.43 7.54
N ALA A 157 -31.50 10.95 7.83
CA ALA A 157 -32.03 10.92 9.20
C ALA A 157 -31.21 10.00 10.15
N GLY A 158 -30.36 9.12 9.61
CA GLY A 158 -29.63 8.09 10.35
C GLY A 158 -30.43 6.80 10.51
N GLY A 159 -29.75 5.73 10.90
CA GLY A 159 -30.37 4.44 11.18
C GLY A 159 -30.56 3.55 9.94
N SER A 160 -31.58 2.69 9.99
CA SER A 160 -31.88 1.71 8.94
C SER A 160 -32.88 2.25 7.91
N PRO A 161 -32.87 1.76 6.66
CA PRO A 161 -32.06 0.66 6.15
C PRO A 161 -30.68 1.11 5.62
N VAL A 162 -29.64 0.31 5.91
CA VAL A 162 -28.34 0.42 5.26
C VAL A 162 -28.34 -0.51 4.04
N ARG A 163 -28.25 0.04 2.83
CA ARG A 163 -28.28 -0.74 1.57
C ARG A 163 -26.90 -0.73 0.90
N PRO A 164 -26.44 -1.84 0.30
CA PRO A 164 -25.27 -1.80 -0.58
C PRO A 164 -25.59 -1.05 -1.88
N ALA A 165 -24.61 -0.33 -2.41
CA ALA A 165 -24.67 0.41 -3.67
C ALA A 165 -23.32 0.34 -4.40
N GLY A 166 -23.39 0.30 -5.72
CA GLY A 166 -22.23 0.28 -6.59
C GLY A 166 -21.55 -1.10 -6.71
N PRO A 167 -20.29 -1.12 -7.17
CA PRO A 167 -19.52 -2.35 -7.36
C PRO A 167 -19.10 -3.02 -6.03
N PRO A 168 -18.56 -4.25 -6.06
CA PRO A 168 -18.13 -4.98 -4.86
C PRO A 168 -17.10 -4.25 -3.98
N ALA A 169 -16.28 -3.39 -4.56
CA ALA A 169 -15.39 -2.48 -3.85
C ALA A 169 -15.55 -1.07 -4.40
N CYS A 170 -15.99 -0.13 -3.55
CA CYS A 170 -16.32 1.23 -3.92
C CYS A 170 -15.45 2.21 -3.14
N ARG A 171 -14.76 3.11 -3.84
CA ARG A 171 -13.82 4.06 -3.22
C ARG A 171 -14.37 5.47 -3.14
N GLN A 172 -15.12 5.89 -4.16
CA GLN A 172 -15.69 7.22 -4.27
C GLN A 172 -17.01 7.14 -5.01
N ALA A 173 -17.88 8.12 -4.79
CA ALA A 173 -19.16 8.18 -5.46
C ALA A 173 -19.60 9.62 -5.76
N ALA A 174 -20.65 9.76 -6.54
CA ALA A 174 -21.31 11.03 -6.81
C ALA A 174 -22.78 10.81 -7.20
N TRP A 175 -23.59 11.84 -7.01
CA TRP A 175 -24.99 11.85 -7.44
C TRP A 175 -25.15 12.59 -8.77
N SER A 176 -26.06 12.12 -9.62
CA SER A 176 -26.57 12.97 -10.69
C SER A 176 -27.31 14.17 -10.08
N PRO A 177 -27.27 15.36 -10.72
CA PRO A 177 -27.97 16.54 -10.22
C PRO A 177 -29.49 16.34 -10.05
N ASP A 178 -30.08 15.44 -10.84
CA ASP A 178 -31.50 15.08 -10.77
C ASP A 178 -31.83 13.96 -9.77
N GLY A 179 -30.82 13.40 -9.08
CA GLY A 179 -30.95 12.35 -8.07
C GLY A 179 -31.30 10.97 -8.60
N LYS A 180 -31.43 10.78 -9.92
CA LYS A 180 -31.86 9.49 -10.50
C LYS A 180 -30.73 8.47 -10.65
N TRP A 181 -29.48 8.92 -10.64
CA TRP A 181 -28.31 8.08 -10.81
C TRP A 181 -27.28 8.31 -9.72
N MET A 182 -26.67 7.22 -9.29
CA MET A 182 -25.46 7.20 -8.49
C MET A 182 -24.31 6.77 -9.40
N TYR A 183 -23.17 7.45 -9.30
CA TYR A 183 -21.94 7.11 -10.01
C TYR A 183 -20.87 6.72 -9.00
N PHE A 184 -19.98 5.80 -9.40
CA PHE A 184 -18.97 5.25 -8.50
C PHE A 184 -17.64 5.12 -9.20
N ILE A 185 -16.57 5.27 -8.43
CA ILE A 185 -15.26 4.73 -8.75
C ILE A 185 -15.06 3.47 -7.92
N GLY A 186 -14.85 2.34 -8.58
CA GLY A 186 -14.70 1.07 -7.88
C GLY A 186 -14.29 -0.07 -8.79
N SER A 187 -14.16 -1.25 -8.20
CA SER A 187 -13.61 -2.43 -8.86
C SER A 187 -14.50 -3.65 -8.63
N ALA A 188 -14.73 -4.41 -9.70
CA ALA A 188 -15.25 -5.78 -9.65
C ALA A 188 -14.18 -6.81 -10.12
N GLY A 189 -12.92 -6.35 -10.24
CA GLY A 189 -11.79 -7.08 -10.80
C GLY A 189 -10.53 -6.21 -10.77
N PRO A 190 -9.55 -6.43 -11.67
CA PRO A 190 -8.37 -5.56 -11.77
C PRO A 190 -8.74 -4.12 -12.13
N GLY A 191 -8.09 -3.17 -11.47
CA GLY A 191 -8.23 -1.74 -11.76
C GLY A 191 -9.49 -1.08 -11.18
N SER A 192 -9.45 0.24 -11.06
CA SER A 192 -10.59 1.07 -10.65
C SER A 192 -11.27 1.66 -11.88
N HIS A 193 -12.58 1.49 -11.99
CA HIS A 193 -13.37 1.95 -13.13
C HIS A 193 -14.59 2.75 -12.71
N ILE A 194 -15.21 3.45 -13.66
CA ILE A 194 -16.47 4.15 -13.47
C ILE A 194 -17.63 3.16 -13.56
N TRP A 195 -18.52 3.22 -12.58
CA TRP A 195 -19.79 2.53 -12.56
C TRP A 195 -20.93 3.51 -12.38
N ARG A 196 -22.14 3.11 -12.77
CA ARG A 196 -23.39 3.81 -12.45
C ARG A 196 -24.42 2.84 -11.90
N GLN A 197 -25.37 3.37 -11.15
CA GLN A 197 -26.52 2.62 -10.66
C GLN A 197 -27.74 3.54 -10.63
N ARG A 198 -28.89 3.04 -11.09
CA ARG A 198 -30.14 3.79 -11.00
C ARG A 198 -30.62 3.81 -9.56
N PHE A 199 -30.94 4.98 -9.02
CA PHE A 199 -31.49 5.12 -7.67
C PHE A 199 -33.00 4.81 -7.66
N PRO A 200 -33.54 4.17 -6.59
CA PRO A 200 -32.81 3.67 -5.41
C PRO A 200 -32.21 2.27 -5.57
N ASP A 201 -32.78 1.41 -6.43
CA ASP A 201 -32.53 -0.04 -6.37
C ASP A 201 -32.19 -0.68 -7.73
N GLY A 202 -31.68 0.10 -8.70
CA GLY A 202 -31.20 -0.45 -9.96
C GLY A 202 -29.92 -1.30 -9.78
N PRO A 203 -29.59 -2.20 -10.73
CA PRO A 203 -28.31 -2.91 -10.70
C PRO A 203 -27.14 -1.96 -11.04
N PRO A 204 -25.94 -2.19 -10.49
CA PRO A 204 -24.74 -1.45 -10.88
C PRO A 204 -24.26 -1.89 -12.28
N GLU A 205 -23.91 -0.91 -13.11
CA GLU A 205 -23.44 -1.07 -14.48
C GLU A 205 -22.06 -0.42 -14.64
N GLN A 206 -21.11 -1.14 -15.23
CA GLN A 206 -19.78 -0.60 -15.53
C GLN A 206 -19.83 0.29 -16.78
N LEU A 207 -19.29 1.50 -16.68
CA LEU A 207 -19.23 2.47 -17.78
C LEU A 207 -17.88 2.49 -18.50
N THR A 208 -16.78 2.27 -17.78
CA THR A 208 -15.43 2.24 -18.36
C THR A 208 -14.76 0.89 -18.14
N SER A 209 -13.93 0.48 -19.08
CA SER A 209 -13.06 -0.70 -18.96
C SER A 209 -11.79 -0.45 -19.76
N GLY A 210 -10.71 -1.16 -19.43
CA GLY A 210 -9.45 -1.05 -20.16
C GLY A 210 -8.23 -1.22 -19.27
N ALA A 211 -7.08 -0.82 -19.79
CA ALA A 211 -5.83 -0.87 -19.03
C ALA A 211 -5.69 0.29 -18.03
N THR A 212 -6.30 1.45 -18.32
CA THR A 212 -6.25 2.63 -17.47
C THR A 212 -7.20 2.50 -16.28
N GLU A 213 -6.82 3.13 -15.17
CA GLU A 213 -7.66 3.25 -13.99
C GLU A 213 -8.18 4.67 -13.82
N GLU A 214 -9.43 4.78 -13.36
CA GLU A 214 -10.11 6.02 -13.04
C GLU A 214 -10.09 6.29 -11.53
N HIS A 215 -9.79 7.53 -11.16
CA HIS A 215 -9.81 8.03 -9.78
C HIS A 215 -10.36 9.45 -9.72
N GLY A 216 -11.07 9.78 -8.65
CA GLY A 216 -11.82 11.03 -8.55
C GLY A 216 -13.05 11.01 -9.46
N ILE A 217 -14.17 11.51 -8.98
CA ILE A 217 -15.38 11.65 -9.79
C ILE A 217 -16.09 12.95 -9.44
N ALA A 218 -16.39 13.75 -10.46
CA ALA A 218 -17.21 14.94 -10.33
C ALA A 218 -18.21 15.00 -11.48
N VAL A 219 -19.50 15.03 -11.15
CA VAL A 219 -20.57 15.16 -12.14
C VAL A 219 -20.71 16.64 -12.53
N THR A 220 -20.84 16.93 -13.82
CA THR A 220 -21.06 18.31 -14.27
C THR A 220 -22.43 18.82 -13.80
N PRO A 221 -22.59 20.13 -13.53
CA PRO A 221 -23.87 20.67 -13.04
C PRO A 221 -25.06 20.43 -13.97
N ASP A 222 -24.81 20.28 -15.28
CA ASP A 222 -25.83 19.95 -16.28
C ASP A 222 -26.19 18.45 -16.32
N GLY A 223 -25.48 17.61 -15.56
CA GLY A 223 -25.67 16.16 -15.51
C GLY A 223 -25.25 15.41 -16.77
N ARG A 224 -24.59 16.06 -17.74
CA ARG A 224 -24.28 15.47 -19.06
C ARG A 224 -22.91 14.80 -19.15
N SER A 225 -22.04 15.00 -18.16
CA SER A 225 -20.69 14.43 -18.18
C SER A 225 -20.15 14.20 -16.77
N LEU A 226 -19.11 13.37 -16.69
CA LEU A 226 -18.26 13.20 -15.53
C LEU A 226 -16.88 13.79 -15.82
N ILE A 227 -16.22 14.33 -14.80
CA ILE A 227 -14.79 14.63 -14.80
C ILE A 227 -14.10 13.63 -13.88
N THR A 228 -13.07 12.97 -14.39
CA THR A 228 -12.26 11.99 -13.65
C THR A 228 -10.80 12.09 -14.04
N ALA A 229 -9.89 11.65 -13.16
CA ALA A 229 -8.50 11.39 -13.55
C ALA A 229 -8.40 9.96 -14.07
N SER A 230 -7.95 9.77 -15.30
CA SER A 230 -7.69 8.44 -15.87
C SER A 230 -6.22 8.32 -16.25
N GLY A 231 -5.64 7.13 -16.03
CA GLY A 231 -4.27 6.87 -16.41
C GLY A 231 -3.71 5.56 -15.85
N LEU A 232 -2.38 5.45 -15.84
CA LEU A 232 -1.66 4.26 -15.41
C LEU A 232 -0.69 4.62 -14.29
N SER A 233 -0.55 3.72 -13.31
CA SER A 233 0.60 3.67 -12.42
C SER A 233 1.41 2.43 -12.75
N HIS A 234 2.71 2.58 -12.92
CA HIS A 234 3.63 1.46 -13.04
C HIS A 234 4.87 1.74 -12.21
N TYR A 235 5.49 0.67 -11.73
CA TYR A 235 6.77 0.76 -11.04
C TYR A 235 7.91 0.51 -12.02
N SER A 236 9.01 1.20 -11.81
CA SER A 236 10.28 0.95 -12.49
C SER A 236 11.33 0.60 -11.46
N VAL A 237 12.22 -0.33 -11.81
CA VAL A 237 13.33 -0.73 -10.96
C VAL A 237 14.57 0.07 -11.35
N TRP A 238 15.22 0.63 -10.34
CA TRP A 238 16.45 1.41 -10.47
C TRP A 238 17.51 0.85 -9.54
N VAL A 239 18.77 1.04 -9.93
CA VAL A 239 19.94 0.79 -9.09
C VAL A 239 20.71 2.08 -8.95
N HIS A 240 21.13 2.36 -7.72
CA HIS A 240 22.11 3.38 -7.40
C HIS A 240 23.46 2.70 -7.17
N ASP A 241 24.51 3.23 -7.81
CA ASP A 241 25.89 2.82 -7.60
C ASP A 241 26.84 4.04 -7.67
N SER A 242 28.15 3.79 -7.81
CA SER A 242 29.17 4.86 -7.91
C SER A 242 28.99 5.80 -9.11
N ASN A 243 28.24 5.40 -10.14
CA ASN A 243 27.92 6.19 -11.32
C ASN A 243 26.56 6.91 -11.20
N GLY A 244 25.84 6.71 -10.09
CA GLY A 244 24.52 7.27 -9.83
C GLY A 244 23.38 6.34 -10.21
N ASP A 245 22.17 6.92 -10.31
CA ASP A 245 20.95 6.16 -10.56
C ASP A 245 20.81 5.75 -12.02
N HIS A 246 20.56 4.47 -12.27
CA HIS A 246 20.26 3.95 -13.60
C HIS A 246 19.08 2.96 -13.58
N ARG A 247 18.23 3.07 -14.61
CA ARG A 247 17.01 2.27 -14.72
C ARG A 247 17.31 0.88 -15.26
N ILE A 248 16.82 -0.14 -14.57
CA ILE A 248 17.00 -1.55 -14.95
C ILE A 248 15.83 -2.07 -15.78
N SER A 249 14.59 -1.83 -15.32
CA SER A 249 13.41 -2.35 -16.01
C SER A 249 13.04 -1.48 -17.21
N ALA A 250 12.85 -2.08 -18.39
CA ALA A 250 12.46 -1.33 -19.60
C ALA A 250 10.95 -1.22 -19.79
N GLU A 251 10.22 -2.30 -19.53
CA GLU A 251 8.79 -2.44 -19.85
C GLU A 251 8.01 -3.03 -18.66
N GLY A 252 6.69 -2.86 -18.69
CA GLY A 252 5.80 -3.34 -17.64
C GLY A 252 5.95 -2.60 -16.31
N SER A 253 5.27 -3.11 -15.29
CA SER A 253 5.46 -2.67 -13.91
C SER A 253 6.46 -3.61 -13.24
N ALA A 254 7.49 -3.07 -12.59
CA ALA A 254 8.57 -3.85 -12.01
C ALA A 254 8.90 -3.39 -10.59
N THR A 255 9.21 -4.32 -9.70
CA THR A 255 9.57 -4.03 -8.31
C THR A 255 10.72 -4.90 -7.81
N VAL A 256 11.59 -4.32 -6.99
CA VAL A 256 12.61 -5.04 -6.19
C VAL A 256 12.13 -5.35 -4.78
N SER A 257 10.98 -4.81 -4.38
CA SER A 257 10.43 -4.97 -3.05
C SER A 257 9.31 -6.00 -3.05
N LEU A 258 9.61 -7.16 -2.46
CA LEU A 258 8.60 -8.04 -1.87
C LEU A 258 8.12 -7.35 -0.60
N TRP A 259 6.85 -6.95 -0.56
CA TRP A 259 6.27 -6.01 0.41
C TRP A 259 6.65 -6.21 1.89
N LEU A 260 7.00 -7.42 2.30
CA LEU A 260 7.27 -7.81 3.68
C LEU A 260 8.73 -8.23 3.95
N SER A 261 9.54 -8.40 2.90
CA SER A 261 10.92 -8.91 3.00
C SER A 261 11.94 -7.76 3.03
N SER A 262 12.99 -7.94 3.84
CA SER A 262 14.15 -7.04 3.92
C SER A 262 15.40 -7.68 3.30
N LEU A 263 15.23 -8.71 2.48
CA LEU A 263 16.33 -9.40 1.80
C LEU A 263 16.90 -8.56 0.66
N SER A 264 18.19 -8.76 0.41
CA SER A 264 18.88 -8.18 -0.73
C SER A 264 18.46 -8.89 -2.02
N PRO A 265 18.00 -8.17 -3.05
CA PRO A 265 17.73 -8.72 -4.37
C PRO A 265 19.01 -8.92 -5.20
N PHE A 266 20.18 -8.57 -4.68
CA PHE A 266 21.45 -8.75 -5.37
C PHE A 266 22.01 -10.15 -5.16
N SER A 267 22.67 -10.69 -6.18
CA SER A 267 23.58 -11.83 -6.04
C SER A 267 24.72 -11.49 -5.07
N GLN A 268 25.36 -12.52 -4.51
CA GLN A 268 26.46 -12.32 -3.55
C GLN A 268 27.66 -11.55 -4.12
N ASP A 269 27.94 -11.72 -5.41
CA ASP A 269 28.98 -10.98 -6.11
C ASP A 269 28.54 -9.55 -6.49
N GLY A 270 27.27 -9.20 -6.29
CA GLY A 270 26.68 -7.91 -6.63
C GLY A 270 26.52 -7.66 -8.13
N LYS A 271 26.73 -8.67 -8.98
CA LYS A 271 26.69 -8.52 -10.44
C LYS A 271 25.30 -8.71 -11.03
N THR A 272 24.40 -9.37 -10.32
CA THR A 272 23.05 -9.66 -10.77
C THR A 272 22.02 -9.06 -9.83
N LEU A 273 21.02 -8.40 -10.38
CA LEU A 273 19.83 -7.96 -9.66
C LEU A 273 18.63 -8.85 -10.03
N TYR A 274 17.98 -9.41 -9.03
CA TYR A 274 16.73 -10.14 -9.18
C TYR A 274 15.53 -9.25 -8.85
N TYR A 275 14.53 -9.24 -9.72
CA TYR A 275 13.37 -8.38 -9.54
C TYR A 275 12.11 -9.00 -10.14
N LEU A 276 10.97 -8.53 -9.67
CA LEU A 276 9.65 -8.99 -10.11
C LEU A 276 9.08 -8.04 -11.14
N THR A 277 8.44 -8.57 -12.18
CA THR A 277 7.73 -7.78 -13.19
C THR A 277 6.33 -8.30 -13.46
N THR A 278 5.40 -7.40 -13.79
CA THR A 278 4.14 -7.75 -14.42
C THR A 278 4.10 -7.11 -15.81
N ASN A 279 3.80 -7.93 -16.81
CA ASN A 279 3.49 -7.46 -18.17
C ASN A 279 2.01 -7.72 -18.46
N ALA A 280 1.40 -6.93 -19.35
CA ALA A 280 0.05 -7.17 -19.86
C ALA A 280 -0.11 -8.54 -20.55
N SER A 281 1.01 -9.13 -21.00
CA SER A 281 1.09 -10.47 -21.61
C SER A 281 1.16 -11.62 -20.60
N ALA A 282 1.33 -11.35 -19.31
CA ALA A 282 1.33 -12.39 -18.28
C ALA A 282 -0.07 -13.06 -18.21
N PRO A 283 -0.16 -14.38 -17.97
CA PRO A 283 -1.43 -15.04 -17.77
C PRO A 283 -2.23 -14.29 -16.70
N LYS A 284 -3.43 -13.82 -17.04
CA LYS A 284 -4.28 -13.12 -16.08
C LYS A 284 -4.56 -14.06 -14.92
N ALA A 285 -4.16 -13.60 -13.74
CA ALA A 285 -4.58 -14.14 -12.46
C ALA A 285 -6.11 -14.36 -12.44
N PRO A 286 -6.65 -15.55 -12.14
CA PRO A 286 -8.09 -15.71 -11.91
C PRO A 286 -8.61 -14.75 -10.84
N PRO A 287 -9.87 -14.29 -10.92
CA PRO A 287 -10.43 -13.22 -10.08
C PRO A 287 -10.35 -13.46 -8.56
N GLU A 288 -10.18 -14.72 -8.16
CA GLU A 288 -10.00 -15.15 -6.77
C GLU A 288 -8.57 -14.95 -6.22
N GLN A 289 -7.62 -14.54 -7.06
CA GLN A 289 -6.23 -14.27 -6.67
C GLN A 289 -6.11 -12.85 -6.09
N ARG A 290 -5.73 -12.75 -4.80
CA ARG A 290 -5.41 -11.48 -4.12
C ARG A 290 -3.98 -10.99 -4.37
N ILE A 291 -3.20 -11.67 -5.22
CA ILE A 291 -1.77 -11.42 -5.42
C ILE A 291 -1.52 -11.05 -6.88
N ALA A 292 -0.72 -10.01 -7.12
CA ALA A 292 -0.32 -9.61 -8.45
C ALA A 292 0.56 -10.69 -9.12
N PRO A 293 0.35 -11.01 -10.41
CA PRO A 293 1.03 -12.10 -11.10
C PRO A 293 2.43 -11.68 -11.53
N TRP A 294 3.42 -11.82 -10.64
CA TRP A 294 4.78 -11.39 -10.93
C TRP A 294 5.64 -12.49 -11.56
N GLU A 295 6.40 -12.13 -12.56
CA GLU A 295 7.45 -12.93 -13.20
C GLU A 295 8.81 -12.55 -12.59
N LEU A 296 9.67 -13.52 -12.33
CA LEU A 296 11.04 -13.26 -11.87
C LEU A 296 11.96 -12.96 -13.05
N TRP A 297 12.78 -11.93 -12.88
CA TRP A 297 13.78 -11.50 -13.85
C TRP A 297 15.13 -11.35 -13.18
N ALA A 298 16.18 -11.66 -13.94
CA ALA A 298 17.56 -11.36 -13.59
C ALA A 298 18.11 -10.31 -14.55
N ALA A 299 18.73 -9.27 -14.00
CA ALA A 299 19.50 -8.28 -14.75
C ALA A 299 20.97 -8.41 -14.39
N ASP A 300 21.80 -8.61 -15.41
CA ASP A 300 23.25 -8.50 -15.31
C ASP A 300 23.63 -7.01 -15.33
N LEU A 301 24.21 -6.53 -14.23
CA LEU A 301 24.51 -5.12 -14.02
C LEU A 301 25.77 -4.66 -14.77
N GLU A 302 26.61 -5.58 -15.27
CA GLU A 302 27.82 -5.24 -16.03
C GLU A 302 27.51 -5.10 -17.53
N THR A 303 26.68 -5.99 -18.07
CA THR A 303 26.35 -6.08 -19.50
C THR A 303 25.01 -5.43 -19.86
N GLY A 304 24.14 -5.20 -18.88
CA GLY A 304 22.76 -4.74 -19.09
C GLY A 304 21.83 -5.81 -19.68
N ARG A 305 22.31 -7.06 -19.81
CA ARG A 305 21.49 -8.19 -20.28
C ARG A 305 20.43 -8.51 -19.23
N ARG A 306 19.22 -8.80 -19.70
CA ARG A 306 18.08 -9.16 -18.86
C ARG A 306 17.47 -10.45 -19.36
N GLU A 307 17.11 -11.33 -18.44
CA GLU A 307 16.43 -12.58 -18.78
C GLU A 307 15.32 -12.90 -17.78
N ARG A 308 14.26 -13.48 -18.33
CA ARG A 308 13.14 -14.00 -17.56
C ARG A 308 13.50 -15.37 -17.01
N LEU A 309 13.28 -15.54 -15.71
CA LEU A 309 13.46 -16.81 -15.01
C LEU A 309 12.11 -17.50 -14.80
N PHE A 310 12.08 -18.82 -15.00
CA PHE A 310 10.91 -19.67 -14.73
C PHE A 310 9.62 -19.16 -15.40
N PRO A 311 9.56 -19.10 -16.75
CA PRO A 311 8.48 -18.41 -17.46
C PRO A 311 7.08 -18.96 -17.22
N ASP A 312 6.95 -20.22 -16.81
CA ASP A 312 5.66 -20.86 -16.51
C ASP A 312 5.14 -20.56 -15.09
N PHE A 313 5.86 -19.74 -14.30
CA PHE A 313 5.52 -19.41 -12.92
C PHE A 313 5.20 -17.94 -12.75
N LEU A 314 4.14 -17.70 -11.98
CA LEU A 314 3.80 -16.40 -11.40
C LEU A 314 3.99 -16.53 -9.89
N MET A 315 4.84 -15.68 -9.32
CA MET A 315 5.29 -15.81 -7.94
C MET A 315 5.00 -14.56 -7.11
N SER A 316 4.85 -14.77 -5.81
CA SER A 316 4.57 -13.71 -4.84
C SER A 316 5.82 -13.31 -4.05
N SER A 317 6.75 -14.24 -3.89
CA SER A 317 7.97 -14.10 -3.10
C SER A 317 9.03 -15.08 -3.60
N PHE A 318 10.30 -14.71 -3.42
CA PHE A 318 11.45 -15.54 -3.74
C PHE A 318 12.63 -15.19 -2.84
N ASP A 319 13.58 -16.11 -2.75
CA ASP A 319 14.91 -15.88 -2.22
C ASP A 319 15.94 -16.68 -3.03
N ILE A 320 17.16 -16.17 -3.08
CA ILE A 320 18.27 -16.76 -3.84
C ILE A 320 19.26 -17.36 -2.86
N ALA A 321 19.65 -18.61 -3.10
CA ALA A 321 20.68 -19.25 -2.29
C ALA A 321 22.00 -18.46 -2.36
N ARG A 322 22.76 -18.45 -1.26
CA ARG A 322 24.02 -17.70 -1.16
C ARG A 322 25.06 -18.08 -2.21
N ASP A 323 25.02 -19.31 -2.69
CA ASP A 323 25.89 -19.80 -3.75
C ASP A 323 25.48 -19.33 -5.17
N GLY A 324 24.34 -18.65 -5.30
CA GLY A 324 23.80 -18.18 -6.57
C GLY A 324 23.34 -19.32 -7.50
N SER A 325 23.19 -20.54 -7.00
CA SER A 325 22.84 -21.70 -7.84
C SER A 325 21.33 -21.93 -7.94
N THR A 326 20.59 -21.55 -6.89
CA THR A 326 19.22 -22.02 -6.67
C THR A 326 18.32 -20.89 -6.19
N VAL A 327 17.06 -20.92 -6.63
CA VAL A 327 15.98 -20.04 -6.17
C VAL A 327 14.94 -20.85 -5.44
N ALA A 328 14.50 -20.37 -4.28
CA ALA A 328 13.26 -20.81 -3.64
C ALA A 328 12.20 -19.73 -3.85
N PHE A 329 10.98 -20.12 -4.24
CA PHE A 329 9.92 -19.15 -4.50
C PHE A 329 8.54 -19.70 -4.16
N ALA A 330 7.62 -18.80 -3.81
CA ALA A 330 6.21 -19.12 -3.61
C ALA A 330 5.41 -18.77 -4.86
N ALA A 331 4.67 -19.74 -5.39
CA ALA A 331 3.83 -19.56 -6.57
C ALA A 331 2.44 -20.15 -6.34
N TRP A 332 1.43 -19.50 -6.90
CA TRP A 332 0.05 -19.97 -6.82
C TRP A 332 -0.12 -21.30 -7.57
N TYR A 333 -0.72 -22.28 -6.91
CA TYR A 333 -0.98 -23.59 -7.51
C TYR A 333 -2.48 -23.84 -7.68
N ALA A 334 -2.96 -23.70 -8.92
CA ALA A 334 -4.39 -23.73 -9.26
C ALA A 334 -5.12 -24.98 -8.74
N LYS A 335 -4.49 -26.17 -8.82
CA LYS A 335 -5.11 -27.42 -8.33
C LYS A 335 -5.35 -27.44 -6.83
N ALA A 336 -4.55 -26.70 -6.05
CA ALA A 336 -4.65 -26.68 -4.59
C ALA A 336 -5.24 -25.38 -4.04
N LYS A 337 -5.67 -24.46 -4.90
CA LYS A 337 -6.27 -23.16 -4.55
C LYS A 337 -5.48 -22.40 -3.46
N GLY A 338 -4.17 -22.36 -3.60
CA GLY A 338 -3.27 -21.70 -2.63
C GLY A 338 -1.83 -21.65 -3.13
N GLU A 339 -1.00 -20.89 -2.42
CA GLU A 339 0.44 -20.80 -2.70
C GLU A 339 1.19 -22.05 -2.28
N ARG A 340 2.21 -22.41 -3.04
CA ARG A 340 3.12 -23.52 -2.76
C ARG A 340 4.56 -23.08 -2.94
N LEU A 341 5.45 -23.70 -2.18
CA LEU A 341 6.88 -23.48 -2.32
C LEU A 341 7.46 -24.34 -3.44
N TRP A 342 8.36 -23.73 -4.20
CA TRP A 342 9.08 -24.35 -5.31
C TRP A 342 10.55 -24.05 -5.15
N ILE A 343 11.37 -24.95 -5.71
CA ILE A 343 12.81 -24.77 -5.81
C ILE A 343 13.24 -24.97 -7.27
N GLY A 344 14.02 -24.04 -7.80
CA GLY A 344 14.47 -24.05 -9.19
C GLY A 344 15.95 -23.74 -9.31
N SER A 345 16.62 -24.39 -10.26
CA SER A 345 18.03 -24.12 -10.57
C SER A 345 18.15 -22.88 -11.47
N LEU A 346 19.12 -22.01 -11.19
CA LEU A 346 19.44 -20.84 -12.02
C LEU A 346 20.21 -21.20 -13.30
N ASP A 347 20.81 -22.40 -13.36
CA ASP A 347 21.50 -22.87 -14.58
C ASP A 347 20.55 -23.34 -15.69
N GLY A 348 19.24 -23.38 -15.42
CA GLY A 348 18.20 -23.80 -16.36
C GLY A 348 18.23 -25.29 -16.73
N ARG A 349 19.08 -26.11 -16.11
CA ARG A 349 19.26 -27.53 -16.48
C ARG A 349 18.18 -28.44 -15.94
N SER A 350 17.37 -27.96 -14.99
CA SER A 350 16.30 -28.74 -14.37
C SER A 350 15.06 -27.89 -14.15
N PRO A 351 13.85 -28.43 -14.42
CA PRO A 351 12.61 -27.71 -14.17
C PRO A 351 12.40 -27.47 -12.67
N PRO A 352 11.71 -26.38 -12.27
CA PRO A 352 11.36 -26.16 -10.87
C PRO A 352 10.58 -27.34 -10.28
N ARG A 353 10.93 -27.69 -9.06
CA ARG A 353 10.29 -28.77 -8.30
C ARG A 353 9.49 -28.19 -7.15
N GLN A 354 8.24 -28.65 -7.02
CA GLN A 354 7.40 -28.31 -5.89
C GLN A 354 7.88 -28.99 -4.61
N LEU A 355 7.90 -28.25 -3.50
CA LEU A 355 8.15 -28.77 -2.16
C LEU A 355 6.79 -29.14 -1.54
N SER A 356 6.54 -30.43 -1.30
CA SER A 356 5.20 -30.94 -0.97
C SER A 356 4.87 -30.82 0.53
N SER A 357 3.83 -30.05 0.87
CA SER A 357 3.36 -29.88 2.26
C SER A 357 1.84 -29.93 2.46
N GLY A 358 1.04 -29.92 1.37
CA GLY A 358 -0.42 -29.97 1.42
C GLY A 358 -1.12 -28.68 1.88
N VAL A 359 -0.44 -27.81 2.62
CA VAL A 359 -0.93 -26.53 3.15
C VAL A 359 -0.42 -25.33 2.34
N GLU A 360 -0.94 -24.15 2.65
CA GLU A 360 -0.46 -22.89 2.08
C GLU A 360 0.83 -22.44 2.79
N GLU A 361 1.85 -22.15 1.98
CA GLU A 361 3.20 -21.79 2.42
C GLU A 361 3.75 -20.70 1.52
N HIS A 362 4.38 -19.70 2.12
CA HIS A 362 4.86 -18.51 1.42
C HIS A 362 6.12 -17.92 2.07
N ASP A 363 6.71 -16.94 1.39
CA ASP A 363 7.93 -16.21 1.79
C ASP A 363 9.11 -17.15 2.11
N PRO A 364 9.62 -17.95 1.17
CA PRO A 364 10.80 -18.78 1.46
C PRO A 364 12.05 -17.93 1.61
N ILE A 365 12.92 -18.27 2.58
CA ILE A 365 14.28 -17.72 2.74
C ILE A 365 15.28 -18.84 2.97
N PHE A 366 16.49 -18.71 2.42
CA PHE A 366 17.59 -19.61 2.69
C PHE A 366 18.28 -19.28 4.02
N GLY A 367 18.36 -20.28 4.88
CA GLY A 367 19.23 -20.27 6.04
C GLY A 367 20.71 -20.42 5.65
N VAL A 368 21.60 -20.12 6.58
CA VAL A 368 23.07 -20.21 6.35
C VAL A 368 23.52 -21.65 6.07
N GLY A 369 22.82 -22.65 6.61
CA GLY A 369 23.08 -24.06 6.36
C GLY A 369 22.46 -24.60 5.06
N GLY A 370 21.82 -23.73 4.26
CA GLY A 370 21.11 -24.10 3.04
C GLY A 370 19.71 -24.67 3.27
N GLU A 371 19.24 -24.78 4.52
CA GLU A 371 17.85 -25.08 4.82
C GLU A 371 16.92 -23.94 4.38
N LEU A 372 15.65 -24.24 4.17
CA LEU A 372 14.62 -23.24 3.88
C LEU A 372 13.85 -22.93 5.15
N LEU A 373 13.73 -21.65 5.47
CA LEU A 373 12.77 -21.10 6.42
C LEU A 373 11.63 -20.48 5.63
N PHE A 374 10.40 -20.59 6.13
CA PHE A 374 9.21 -20.09 5.43
C PHE A 374 8.04 -19.92 6.40
N THR A 375 7.04 -19.15 5.99
CA THR A 375 5.80 -19.01 6.75
C THR A 375 4.79 -20.05 6.29
N ALA A 376 4.17 -20.73 7.25
CA ALA A 376 3.05 -21.63 6.98
C ALA A 376 1.94 -21.40 8.01
N ARG A 377 0.69 -21.57 7.55
CA ARG A 377 -0.48 -21.49 8.40
C ARG A 377 -0.68 -22.78 9.18
N ASP A 378 -0.89 -22.66 10.49
CA ASP A 378 -1.25 -23.76 11.39
C ASP A 378 -2.43 -23.31 12.27
N GLY A 379 -3.63 -23.79 11.92
CA GLY A 379 -4.88 -23.32 12.50
C GLY A 379 -5.18 -21.84 12.15
N PRO A 380 -5.53 -20.99 13.14
CA PRO A 380 -5.85 -19.58 12.90
C PRO A 380 -4.60 -18.70 12.73
N SER A 381 -3.40 -19.21 13.00
CA SER A 381 -2.18 -18.40 13.10
C SER A 381 -1.11 -18.82 12.11
N ASN A 382 -0.19 -17.91 11.82
CA ASN A 382 1.01 -18.18 11.04
C ASN A 382 2.17 -18.56 11.96
N PHE A 383 3.01 -19.48 11.52
CA PHE A 383 4.22 -19.89 12.23
C PHE A 383 5.41 -19.91 11.26
N LEU A 384 6.61 -19.77 11.83
CA LEU A 384 7.84 -20.01 11.08
C LEU A 384 8.14 -21.50 11.06
N TYR A 385 8.29 -22.06 9.86
CA TYR A 385 8.71 -23.43 9.63
C TYR A 385 10.10 -23.47 9.01
N ARG A 386 10.73 -24.65 9.09
CA ARG A 386 11.95 -24.97 8.35
C ARG A 386 11.86 -26.34 7.69
N MET A 387 12.56 -26.52 6.58
CA MET A 387 12.72 -27.79 5.87
C MET A 387 14.05 -27.84 5.13
N LYS A 388 14.48 -29.03 4.71
CA LYS A 388 15.61 -29.16 3.77
C LYS A 388 15.17 -28.77 2.34
N PRO A 389 16.10 -28.36 1.46
CA PRO A 389 15.79 -28.04 0.06
C PRO A 389 15.13 -29.19 -0.72
N ASP A 390 15.33 -30.44 -0.30
CA ASP A 390 14.66 -31.61 -0.88
C ASP A 390 13.17 -31.73 -0.48
N GLY A 391 12.70 -30.93 0.47
CA GLY A 391 11.35 -30.94 1.03
C GLY A 391 11.19 -31.82 2.28
N SER A 392 12.26 -32.49 2.72
CA SER A 392 12.24 -33.32 3.92
C SER A 392 12.49 -32.51 5.21
N ASP A 393 12.28 -33.15 6.37
CA ASP A 393 12.49 -32.54 7.70
C ASP A 393 11.67 -31.26 7.93
N ARG A 394 10.45 -31.21 7.40
CA ARG A 394 9.52 -30.11 7.62
C ARG A 394 9.07 -30.07 9.08
N ARG A 395 9.41 -28.99 9.80
CA ARG A 395 9.03 -28.78 11.20
C ARG A 395 8.94 -27.30 11.58
N LYS A 396 8.30 -26.98 12.69
CA LYS A 396 8.29 -25.61 13.23
C LYS A 396 9.72 -25.18 13.57
N ALA A 397 10.10 -24.00 13.10
CA ALA A 397 11.37 -23.37 13.43
C ALA A 397 11.31 -22.60 14.75
N LEU A 398 10.13 -22.09 15.10
CA LEU A 398 9.82 -21.42 16.35
C LEU A 398 8.50 -21.95 16.92
N PRO A 399 8.36 -22.04 18.24
CA PRO A 399 7.14 -22.55 18.87
C PRO A 399 5.99 -21.54 18.87
N ASP A 400 6.31 -20.25 18.89
CA ASP A 400 5.34 -19.15 19.00
C ASP A 400 4.88 -18.64 17.63
N PRO A 401 3.64 -18.13 17.51
CA PRO A 401 3.11 -17.60 16.25
C PRO A 401 3.82 -16.31 15.83
N ILE A 402 3.93 -16.13 14.53
CA ILE A 402 4.40 -14.90 13.87
C ILE A 402 3.29 -14.37 12.96
N VAL A 403 3.36 -13.11 12.56
CA VAL A 403 2.53 -12.59 11.47
C VAL A 403 3.18 -12.94 10.13
N PHE A 404 4.43 -12.51 9.95
CA PHE A 404 5.33 -12.82 8.84
C PHE A 404 6.79 -12.60 9.30
N HIS A 405 7.73 -13.22 8.61
CA HIS A 405 9.16 -12.99 8.81
C HIS A 405 9.73 -12.08 7.72
N MET A 406 10.90 -11.49 7.97
CA MET A 406 11.43 -10.39 7.15
C MET A 406 12.87 -10.63 6.69
N SER A 407 13.72 -11.16 7.58
CA SER A 407 15.14 -11.37 7.31
C SER A 407 15.74 -12.38 8.28
N ILE A 408 16.90 -12.94 7.92
CA ILE A 408 17.73 -13.80 8.78
C ILE A 408 19.09 -13.11 9.01
N SER A 409 19.65 -13.25 10.20
CA SER A 409 20.96 -12.70 10.50
C SER A 409 22.07 -13.38 9.68
N PRO A 410 23.18 -12.68 9.39
CA PRO A 410 24.27 -13.21 8.56
C PRO A 410 24.88 -14.52 9.08
N ASP A 411 24.83 -14.74 10.39
CA ASP A 411 25.31 -15.94 11.09
C ASP A 411 24.25 -17.06 11.19
N GLY A 412 23.02 -16.80 10.76
CA GLY A 412 21.92 -17.76 10.76
C GLY A 412 21.31 -18.04 12.13
N THR A 413 21.62 -17.24 13.16
CA THR A 413 21.15 -17.51 14.53
C THR A 413 19.86 -16.77 14.90
N TRP A 414 19.52 -15.70 14.19
CA TRP A 414 18.33 -14.87 14.42
C TRP A 414 17.47 -14.78 13.17
N VAL A 415 16.16 -14.77 13.39
CA VAL A 415 15.17 -14.38 12.37
C VAL A 415 14.45 -13.13 12.86
N VAL A 416 14.30 -12.13 11.97
CA VAL A 416 13.43 -11.00 12.26
C VAL A 416 12.03 -11.31 11.77
N ALA A 417 11.06 -11.12 12.66
CA ALA A 417 9.66 -11.31 12.34
C ALA A 417 8.79 -10.24 13.01
N ARG A 418 7.64 -9.97 12.37
CA ARG A 418 6.54 -9.28 13.04
C ARG A 418 5.78 -10.30 13.87
N VAL A 419 5.59 -10.01 15.15
CA VAL A 419 4.91 -10.87 16.10
C VAL A 419 3.73 -10.14 16.75
N PRO A 420 2.63 -10.86 17.07
CA PRO A 420 1.54 -10.30 17.86
C PRO A 420 2.01 -9.98 19.29
N VAL A 421 1.49 -8.89 19.87
CA VAL A 421 1.82 -8.42 21.23
C VAL A 421 0.53 -8.05 21.97
N GLY A 422 0.14 -8.85 22.98
CA GLY A 422 -1.06 -8.59 23.76
C GLY A 422 -2.34 -9.01 23.01
N SER A 423 -3.34 -8.12 22.90
CA SER A 423 -4.52 -8.37 22.06
C SER A 423 -4.13 -8.49 20.59
N GLU A 424 -4.93 -9.20 19.79
CA GLU A 424 -4.59 -9.62 18.42
C GLU A 424 -4.26 -8.47 17.43
N GLU A 425 -4.51 -7.22 17.79
CA GLU A 425 -4.33 -6.06 16.89
C GLU A 425 -2.98 -5.34 17.06
N ARG A 426 -2.25 -5.57 18.15
CA ARG A 426 -0.93 -4.94 18.37
C ARG A 426 0.17 -5.86 17.89
N ASN A 427 1.11 -5.31 17.13
CA ASN A 427 2.23 -6.05 16.57
C ASN A 427 3.56 -5.32 16.85
N SER A 428 4.62 -6.09 17.00
CA SER A 428 5.99 -5.57 17.15
C SER A 428 6.94 -6.36 16.26
N VAL A 429 7.98 -5.70 15.76
CA VAL A 429 9.06 -6.33 14.99
C VAL A 429 10.16 -6.73 15.97
N LYS A 430 10.45 -8.02 16.02
CA LYS A 430 11.43 -8.60 16.95
C LYS A 430 12.41 -9.50 16.20
N ALA A 431 13.65 -9.52 16.70
CA ALA A 431 14.57 -10.60 16.39
C ALA A 431 14.32 -11.77 17.36
N LEU A 432 14.09 -12.95 16.79
CA LEU A 432 13.78 -14.19 17.49
C LEU A 432 14.98 -15.15 17.32
N PRO A 433 15.55 -15.70 18.40
CA PRO A 433 16.67 -16.61 18.31
C PRO A 433 16.20 -18.00 17.84
N LEU A 434 16.77 -18.51 16.74
CA LEU A 434 16.42 -19.82 16.17
C LEU A 434 16.86 -21.01 17.04
N GLY A 435 17.79 -20.78 17.96
CA GLY A 435 18.21 -21.74 19.00
C GLY A 435 17.43 -21.63 20.31
N GLY A 436 16.42 -20.75 20.39
CA GLY A 436 15.70 -20.43 21.62
C GLY A 436 16.40 -19.35 22.46
N GLY A 437 15.67 -18.76 23.41
CA GLY A 437 16.17 -17.67 24.27
C GLY A 437 15.29 -16.43 24.23
N ARG A 438 15.81 -15.31 24.75
CA ARG A 438 15.09 -14.04 24.81
C ARG A 438 15.11 -13.34 23.44
N SER A 439 13.94 -12.88 23.00
CA SER A 439 13.82 -12.04 21.81
C SER A 439 14.32 -10.62 22.06
N VAL A 440 14.75 -9.95 20.98
CA VAL A 440 15.15 -8.54 20.98
C VAL A 440 14.08 -7.73 20.27
N THR A 441 13.52 -6.73 20.94
CA THR A 441 12.57 -5.80 20.30
C THR A 441 13.32 -4.80 19.44
N ILE A 442 12.98 -4.73 18.15
CA ILE A 442 13.60 -3.79 17.20
C ILE A 442 12.76 -2.52 17.09
N CYS A 443 11.45 -2.62 16.84
CA CYS A 443 10.54 -1.49 16.64
C CYS A 443 9.06 -1.95 16.64
N ASP A 444 8.11 -1.01 16.58
CA ASP A 444 6.69 -1.35 16.34
C ASP A 444 6.35 -1.40 14.84
N PHE A 445 6.95 -0.49 14.06
CA PHE A 445 6.74 -0.39 12.62
C PHE A 445 8.04 -0.01 11.91
N CYS A 446 8.72 -1.00 11.35
CA CYS A 446 9.91 -0.85 10.52
C CYS A 446 10.15 -2.12 9.72
N GLN A 447 11.09 -2.07 8.77
CA GLN A 447 11.59 -3.26 8.07
C GLN A 447 13.12 -3.32 8.19
N PRO A 448 13.65 -4.14 9.12
CA PRO A 448 15.08 -4.27 9.33
C PRO A 448 15.68 -5.50 8.64
N GLY A 449 16.97 -5.40 8.30
CA GLY A 449 17.73 -6.49 7.72
C GLY A 449 19.23 -6.26 7.84
N TRP A 450 20.00 -7.07 7.12
CA TRP A 450 21.46 -6.99 7.10
C TRP A 450 21.97 -6.90 5.66
N SER A 451 23.12 -6.28 5.47
CA SER A 451 23.86 -6.42 4.21
C SER A 451 24.26 -7.87 4.02
N LEU A 452 24.43 -8.29 2.75
CA LEU A 452 24.84 -9.66 2.41
C LEU A 452 26.13 -10.11 3.11
N ASP A 453 27.04 -9.17 3.36
CA ASP A 453 28.31 -9.40 4.06
C ASP A 453 28.23 -9.27 5.59
N GLY A 454 27.05 -8.91 6.12
CA GLY A 454 26.81 -8.73 7.54
C GLY A 454 27.49 -7.53 8.19
N ARG A 455 28.10 -6.61 7.42
CA ARG A 455 28.77 -5.42 7.96
C ARG A 455 27.84 -4.26 8.29
N PHE A 456 26.60 -4.29 7.80
CA PHE A 456 25.62 -3.25 8.05
C PHE A 456 24.28 -3.86 8.49
N PHE A 457 23.67 -3.20 9.47
CA PHE A 457 22.27 -3.36 9.81
C PHE A 457 21.46 -2.27 9.11
N TRP A 458 20.47 -2.67 8.33
CA TRP A 458 19.58 -1.76 7.62
C TRP A 458 18.28 -1.64 8.36
N ILE A 459 17.70 -0.45 8.34
CA ILE A 459 16.34 -0.27 8.84
C ILE A 459 15.58 0.71 7.94
N ARG A 460 14.44 0.24 7.45
CA ARG A 460 13.44 1.10 6.84
C ARG A 460 12.45 1.54 7.90
N ILE A 461 12.29 2.85 8.05
CA ILE A 461 11.32 3.47 8.96
C ILE A 461 10.41 4.42 8.20
N GLY A 462 9.30 4.80 8.80
CA GLY A 462 8.30 5.63 8.13
C GLY A 462 7.33 4.79 7.29
N GLY A 463 6.45 5.47 6.56
CA GLY A 463 5.34 4.85 5.84
C GLY A 463 4.07 4.80 6.71
N HIS A 464 2.94 5.14 6.09
CA HIS A 464 1.64 5.08 6.73
C HIS A 464 0.97 3.76 6.36
N VAL A 465 0.51 3.01 7.37
CA VAL A 465 -0.64 2.11 7.18
C VAL A 465 -1.87 2.96 7.44
N THR A 466 -2.30 3.71 6.43
CA THR A 466 -3.67 4.19 6.40
C THR A 466 -4.46 3.13 5.69
N SER A 467 -5.44 2.54 6.40
CA SER A 467 -6.50 1.75 5.78
C SER A 467 -6.04 0.59 4.87
N GLY A 468 -5.00 -0.16 5.25
CA GLY A 468 -4.54 -1.32 4.49
C GLY A 468 -3.88 -1.03 3.13
N GLN A 469 -3.76 0.26 2.76
CA GLN A 469 -2.90 0.70 1.66
C GLN A 469 -1.63 1.30 2.24
N VAL A 470 -0.50 0.73 1.84
CA VAL A 470 0.81 1.20 2.28
C VAL A 470 1.31 2.20 1.25
N THR A 471 1.38 3.46 1.65
CA THR A 471 2.03 4.49 0.84
C THR A 471 3.54 4.41 1.06
N SER A 472 4.34 4.56 0.00
CA SER A 472 5.80 4.69 0.08
C SER A 472 6.23 6.11 0.46
N GLU A 473 5.30 7.07 0.42
CA GLU A 473 5.58 8.48 0.72
C GLU A 473 5.98 8.67 2.19
N GLY A 474 7.21 9.16 2.41
CA GLY A 474 7.75 9.43 3.75
C GLY A 474 8.44 8.25 4.44
N GLU A 475 8.63 7.12 3.73
CA GLU A 475 9.58 6.10 4.18
C GLU A 475 11.02 6.53 3.97
N LYS A 476 11.92 6.06 4.84
CA LYS A 476 13.36 6.30 4.79
C LYS A 476 14.12 5.02 5.10
N THR A 477 15.17 4.74 4.33
CA THR A 477 16.08 3.62 4.57
C THR A 477 17.39 4.13 5.14
N PHE A 478 17.81 3.56 6.27
CA PHE A 478 19.07 3.88 6.95
C PHE A 478 20.03 2.68 6.96
N ALA A 479 21.33 2.97 6.85
CA ALA A 479 22.42 2.03 7.18
C ALA A 479 22.96 2.31 8.57
N ILE A 480 23.27 1.26 9.32
CA ILE A 480 24.03 1.34 10.55
C ILE A 480 25.20 0.36 10.47
N PRO A 481 26.47 0.83 10.55
CA PRO A 481 27.62 -0.06 10.52
C PRO A 481 27.65 -0.95 11.77
N LEU A 482 28.00 -2.22 11.58
CA LEU A 482 28.21 -3.20 12.65
C LEU A 482 29.71 -3.43 12.85
N ARG A 483 30.15 -3.56 14.11
CA ARG A 483 31.52 -4.01 14.38
C ARG A 483 31.65 -5.51 14.15
N ALA A 484 32.89 -5.98 13.98
CA ALA A 484 33.15 -7.40 13.83
C ALA A 484 32.56 -8.20 15.02
N GLY A 485 31.69 -9.16 14.71
CA GLY A 485 31.00 -9.99 15.70
C GLY A 485 29.72 -9.39 16.30
N GLU A 486 29.37 -8.13 15.99
CA GLU A 486 28.08 -7.56 16.36
C GLU A 486 27.00 -8.01 15.37
N ILE A 487 25.87 -8.50 15.89
CA ILE A 487 24.69 -8.83 15.07
C ILE A 487 23.71 -7.65 15.01
N PHE A 488 23.62 -6.86 16.08
CA PHE A 488 22.73 -5.71 16.17
C PHE A 488 23.52 -4.46 16.59
N PRO A 489 23.12 -3.27 16.13
CA PRO A 489 23.60 -2.03 16.74
C PRO A 489 23.07 -1.91 18.18
N PRO A 490 23.55 -0.94 18.98
CA PRO A 490 23.03 -0.70 20.33
C PRO A 490 21.60 -0.14 20.29
N LEU A 491 20.61 -1.03 20.13
CA LEU A 491 19.19 -0.69 20.04
C LEU A 491 18.68 -0.08 21.37
N PRO A 492 17.80 0.95 21.32
CA PRO A 492 17.17 1.51 22.51
C PRO A 492 16.36 0.47 23.31
N GLU A 493 16.23 0.68 24.61
CA GLU A 493 15.35 -0.13 25.44
C GLU A 493 13.89 0.02 24.98
N GLY A 494 13.28 -1.10 24.56
CA GLY A 494 11.94 -1.09 23.97
C GLY A 494 11.88 -0.80 22.46
N GLY A 495 13.04 -0.71 21.79
CA GLY A 495 13.16 -0.57 20.34
C GLY A 495 13.07 0.87 19.81
N ILE A 496 13.30 1.00 18.52
CA ILE A 496 13.25 2.23 17.72
C ILE A 496 11.79 2.66 17.55
N ARG A 497 11.48 3.91 17.89
CA ARG A 497 10.13 4.49 17.79
C ARG A 497 10.03 5.66 16.82
N SER A 498 11.17 6.24 16.45
CA SER A 498 11.22 7.44 15.62
C SER A 498 12.47 7.50 14.74
N GLU A 499 12.47 8.41 13.77
CA GLU A 499 13.66 8.73 12.97
C GLU A 499 14.81 9.27 13.83
N ALA A 500 14.51 9.97 14.93
CA ALA A 500 15.52 10.46 15.85
C ALA A 500 16.26 9.31 16.55
N ASP A 501 15.56 8.24 16.92
CA ASP A 501 16.18 7.06 17.54
C ASP A 501 17.16 6.38 16.57
N VAL A 502 16.82 6.29 15.28
CA VAL A 502 17.72 5.72 14.27
C VAL A 502 18.95 6.60 14.08
N LYS A 503 18.77 7.92 13.96
CA LYS A 503 19.87 8.88 13.81
C LYS A 503 20.80 8.92 15.04
N ALA A 504 20.31 8.53 16.21
CA ALA A 504 21.12 8.42 17.42
C ALA A 504 22.01 7.16 17.44
N LEU A 505 21.78 6.17 16.57
CA LEU A 505 22.62 4.98 16.49
C LEU A 505 24.01 5.33 15.92
N PRO A 506 25.10 4.74 16.46
CA PRO A 506 26.45 5.05 16.02
C PRO A 506 26.67 4.81 14.52
N GLY A 507 27.03 5.87 13.78
CA GLY A 507 27.33 5.79 12.35
C GLY A 507 26.10 5.62 11.45
N ALA A 508 24.89 5.83 11.98
CA ALA A 508 23.68 5.79 11.18
C ALA A 508 23.71 6.82 10.04
N GLN A 509 23.41 6.37 8.83
CA GLN A 509 23.35 7.21 7.64
C GLN A 509 22.05 6.99 6.89
N LEU A 510 21.42 8.08 6.43
CA LEU A 510 20.29 8.00 5.50
C LEU A 510 20.82 7.58 4.13
N VAL A 511 20.32 6.48 3.60
CA VAL A 511 20.73 5.97 2.28
C VAL A 511 19.77 6.41 1.21
N PHE A 512 18.47 6.31 1.49
CA PHE A 512 17.45 6.64 0.51
C PHE A 512 16.20 7.20 1.20
N ASP A 513 15.64 8.27 0.63
CA ASP A 513 14.35 8.84 1.04
C ASP A 513 13.21 8.08 0.36
N GLY A 514 13.10 6.79 0.72
CA GLY A 514 12.08 5.88 0.21
C GLY A 514 12.41 4.41 0.50
N ARG A 515 11.81 3.51 -0.27
CA ARG A 515 12.08 2.07 -0.23
C ARG A 515 13.33 1.74 -1.03
N ALA A 516 14.40 1.39 -0.32
CA ALA A 516 15.58 0.78 -0.93
C ALA A 516 15.78 -0.65 -0.43
N ALA A 517 16.11 -1.54 -1.36
CA ALA A 517 16.60 -2.88 -1.13
C ALA A 517 18.13 -2.85 -1.27
N MET A 518 18.82 -3.29 -0.22
CA MET A 518 20.22 -2.95 -0.02
C MET A 518 21.15 -3.96 -0.67
N GLY A 519 22.24 -3.46 -1.27
CA GLY A 519 23.34 -4.30 -1.74
C GLY A 519 24.34 -4.60 -0.62
N SER A 520 25.61 -4.78 -0.99
CA SER A 520 26.69 -5.10 -0.05
C SER A 520 27.09 -3.93 0.86
N ASN A 521 26.77 -2.70 0.49
CA ASN A 521 27.16 -1.50 1.25
C ASN A 521 26.20 -0.31 0.98
N PRO A 522 26.28 0.79 1.75
CA PRO A 522 25.36 1.92 1.64
C PRO A 522 25.36 2.66 0.31
N SER A 523 26.42 2.54 -0.49
CA SER A 523 26.52 3.19 -1.80
C SER A 523 25.91 2.36 -2.93
N ILE A 524 25.45 1.13 -2.66
CA ILE A 524 24.82 0.26 -3.67
C ILE A 524 23.47 -0.20 -3.17
N TYR A 525 22.41 0.23 -3.83
CA TYR A 525 21.05 -0.17 -3.49
C TYR A 525 20.14 -0.16 -4.73
N ALA A 526 19.08 -0.94 -4.68
CA ALA A 526 18.02 -0.93 -5.69
C ALA A 526 16.74 -0.35 -5.09
N TYR A 527 15.94 0.33 -5.89
CA TYR A 527 14.65 0.88 -5.45
C TYR A 527 13.60 0.78 -6.55
N SER A 528 12.34 0.72 -6.12
CA SER A 528 11.18 0.76 -7.01
C SER A 528 10.66 2.20 -7.05
N GLN A 529 10.67 2.82 -8.22
CA GLN A 529 10.11 4.14 -8.43
C GLN A 529 8.73 4.02 -9.09
N GLU A 530 7.71 4.52 -8.41
CA GLU A 530 6.37 4.63 -8.99
C GLU A 530 6.33 5.78 -10.01
N ILE A 531 5.84 5.48 -11.20
CA ILE A 531 5.59 6.44 -12.27
C ILE A 531 4.08 6.49 -12.48
N VAL A 532 3.50 7.62 -12.10
CA VAL A 532 2.08 7.90 -12.29
C VAL A 532 1.90 8.86 -13.45
N GLN A 533 1.14 8.43 -14.46
CA GLN A 533 0.70 9.30 -15.54
C GLN A 533 -0.81 9.30 -15.58
N ARG A 534 -1.42 10.38 -15.10
CA ARG A 534 -2.88 10.58 -15.10
C ARG A 534 -3.22 11.94 -15.67
N ASN A 535 -4.26 11.97 -16.49
CA ASN A 535 -4.83 13.20 -17.03
C ASN A 535 -6.30 13.31 -16.63
N LEU A 536 -6.79 14.54 -16.61
CA LEU A 536 -8.22 14.80 -16.38
C LEU A 536 -8.97 14.61 -17.70
N PHE A 537 -9.99 13.76 -17.67
CA PHE A 537 -10.87 13.49 -18.79
C PHE A 537 -12.29 13.92 -18.49
N ARG A 538 -12.98 14.40 -19.54
CA ARG A 538 -14.43 14.59 -19.53
C ARG A 538 -15.08 13.39 -20.22
N VAL A 539 -15.84 12.61 -19.46
CA VAL A 539 -16.55 11.42 -19.93
C VAL A 539 -18.02 11.79 -20.15
N PRO A 540 -18.54 11.77 -21.39
CA PRO A 540 -19.96 11.99 -21.64
C PRO A 540 -20.81 10.91 -20.99
N LEU A 541 -21.96 11.31 -20.42
CA LEU A 541 -22.92 10.37 -19.87
C LEU A 541 -23.95 9.96 -20.95
N PRO A 542 -24.40 8.69 -20.97
CA PRO A 542 -25.35 8.18 -21.97
C PRO A 542 -26.75 8.79 -21.87
#